data_AF-A0A971IXX9-F1
#
_entry.id   AF-A0A971IXX9-F1
#
_cell.length_a   1.000
_cell.length_b   1.000
_cell.length_c   1.000
_cell.angle_alpha   90.00
_cell.angle_beta   90.00
_cell.angle_gamma   90.00
#
_symmetry.space_group_name_H-M   'P 1'
#
loop_
_entity.id
_entity.type
_entity.pdbx_description
1 polymer ?
#
loop_
_entity_poly.entity_id
_entity_poly.type
_entity_poly.pdbx_seq_one_letter_code
_entity_poly.pdbx_strand_id
1 'polypeptide(L)'
;MEYKRFITPILLVGLFAAFAFVCLMVWLLKGRSGKFITRKMKLGAAIIAITGVSTGCPPVVTCYDPMPQNSFQFDSIDYNDYSVFADLPNDSVLTGTVMEPTYNQYQFKVSTTDSQLVDHGMVEAVDGSFDKSTEAFKITLNSQIDTGCYLLSILPYQRTADIPEYEVQNIRLKIK
;
A
#
# COMPACT_ATOMS: atom_id res chain seq x y z
N MET A 1 19.89 -27.42 -15.66
CA MET A 1 19.33 -27.33 -14.29
C MET A 1 18.43 -28.52 -13.92
N GLU A 2 18.16 -29.47 -14.82
CA GLU A 2 17.19 -30.55 -14.58
C GLU A 2 17.72 -31.73 -13.74
N TYR A 3 19.03 -32.01 -13.80
CA TYR A 3 19.64 -33.13 -13.07
C TYR A 3 19.47 -33.04 -11.54
N LYS A 4 19.45 -31.82 -10.99
CA LYS A 4 19.24 -31.57 -9.55
C LYS A 4 17.80 -31.87 -9.10
N ARG A 5 16.80 -31.75 -9.99
CA ARG A 5 15.40 -32.06 -9.65
C ARG A 5 15.14 -33.55 -9.50
N PHE A 6 15.89 -34.40 -10.21
CA PHE A 6 15.76 -35.86 -10.12
C PHE A 6 16.59 -36.47 -8.99
N ILE A 7 17.77 -35.93 -8.69
CA ILE A 7 18.62 -36.48 -7.63
C ILE A 7 18.05 -36.24 -6.23
N THR A 8 17.55 -35.03 -5.96
CA THR A 8 17.07 -34.66 -4.62
C THR A 8 16.02 -35.63 -4.06
N PRO A 9 14.94 -36.01 -4.79
CA PRO A 9 13.96 -36.97 -4.25
C PRO A 9 14.55 -38.37 -4.04
N ILE A 10 15.44 -38.83 -4.93
CA ILE A 10 16.11 -40.14 -4.79
C ILE A 10 16.97 -40.16 -3.52
N LEU A 11 17.71 -39.08 -3.27
CA LEU A 11 18.57 -38.94 -2.10
C LEU A 11 17.74 -38.88 -0.81
N LEU A 12 16.61 -38.17 -0.82
CA LEU A 12 15.66 -38.09 0.29
C LEU A 12 15.07 -39.47 0.65
N VAL A 13 14.63 -40.23 -0.35
CA VAL A 13 14.11 -41.59 -0.17
C VAL A 13 15.18 -42.52 0.40
N GLY A 14 16.41 -42.45 -0.12
CA GLY A 14 17.53 -43.22 0.40
C GLY A 14 17.86 -42.90 1.86
N LEU A 15 17.77 -41.63 2.24
CA LEU A 15 18.08 -41.17 3.60
C LEU A 15 16.99 -41.59 4.60
N PHE A 16 15.72 -41.57 4.19
CA PHE A 16 14.61 -42.13 4.98
C PHE A 16 14.73 -43.64 5.16
N ALA A 17 15.06 -44.38 4.09
CA ALA A 17 15.25 -45.83 4.15
C ALA A 17 16.41 -46.20 5.09
N ALA A 18 17.53 -45.47 5.03
CA ALA A 18 18.66 -45.67 5.92
C ALA A 18 18.30 -45.39 7.40
N PHE A 19 17.53 -44.33 7.65
CA PHE A 19 17.05 -44.01 9.00
C PHE A 19 16.12 -45.09 9.56
N ALA A 20 15.16 -45.57 8.75
CA ALA A 20 14.24 -46.66 9.12
C ALA A 20 15.01 -47.95 9.44
N PHE A 21 16.00 -48.31 8.62
CA PHE A 21 16.86 -49.48 8.84
C PHE A 21 17.63 -49.39 10.16
N VAL A 22 18.22 -48.23 10.47
CA VAL A 22 18.92 -48.03 11.75
C VAL A 22 17.96 -48.10 12.93
N CYS A 23 16.73 -47.57 12.81
CA CYS A 23 15.71 -47.70 13.85
C CYS A 23 15.31 -49.15 14.10
N LEU A 24 15.13 -49.94 13.03
CA LEU A 24 14.82 -51.36 13.12
C LEU A 24 15.97 -52.15 13.76
N MET A 25 17.22 -51.86 13.39
CA MET A 25 18.41 -52.46 14.00
C MET A 25 18.54 -52.13 15.50
N VAL A 26 18.26 -50.89 15.90
CA VAL A 26 18.26 -50.50 17.32
C VAL A 26 17.17 -51.26 18.09
N TRP A 27 15.99 -51.44 17.49
CA TRP A 27 14.88 -52.18 18.08
C TRP A 27 15.21 -53.67 18.25
N LEU A 28 15.74 -54.34 17.21
CA LEU A 28 16.15 -55.74 17.27
C LEU A 28 17.26 -55.98 18.29
N LEU A 29 18.20 -55.05 18.41
CA LEU A 29 19.32 -55.15 19.36
C LEU A 29 18.96 -54.69 20.78
N LYS A 30 17.68 -54.38 21.06
CA LYS A 30 17.19 -53.84 22.35
C LYS A 30 18.05 -52.70 22.91
N GLY A 31 18.62 -51.86 22.03
CA GLY A 31 19.50 -50.76 22.43
C GLY A 31 20.84 -51.16 23.05
N ARG A 32 21.25 -52.44 22.98
CA ARG A 32 22.50 -52.93 23.60
C ARG A 32 23.77 -52.46 22.88
N SER A 33 23.63 -51.95 21.66
CA SER A 33 24.74 -51.43 20.85
C SER A 33 24.70 -49.90 20.78
N GLY A 34 25.61 -49.26 21.52
CA GLY A 34 25.79 -47.79 21.50
C GLY A 34 26.12 -47.24 20.11
N LYS A 35 26.80 -48.02 19.26
CA LYS A 35 27.16 -47.61 17.88
C LYS A 35 25.92 -47.32 17.02
N PHE A 36 24.84 -48.09 17.15
CA PHE A 36 23.62 -47.86 16.38
C PHE A 36 22.79 -46.68 16.93
N ILE A 37 22.85 -46.44 18.23
CA ILE A 37 22.20 -45.28 18.86
C ILE A 37 22.84 -43.98 18.36
N THR A 38 24.17 -43.88 18.36
CA THR A 38 24.87 -42.69 17.82
C THR A 38 24.57 -42.47 16.33
N ARG A 39 24.45 -43.53 15.54
CA ARG A 39 24.09 -43.43 14.11
C ARG A 39 22.66 -42.91 13.92
N LYS A 40 21.68 -43.35 14.73
CA LYS A 40 20.31 -42.83 14.71
C LYS A 40 20.27 -41.33 14.99
N MET A 41 21.01 -40.87 16.00
CA MET A 41 21.07 -39.45 16.36
C MET A 41 21.69 -38.59 15.25
N LYS A 42 22.81 -39.05 14.66
CA LYS A 42 23.47 -38.33 13.55
C LYS A 42 22.59 -38.22 12.30
N LEU A 43 21.90 -39.30 11.92
CA LEU A 43 20.96 -39.29 10.78
C LEU A 43 19.75 -38.39 11.05
N GLY A 44 19.18 -38.43 12.26
CA GLY A 44 18.08 -37.55 12.64
C GLY A 44 18.46 -36.08 12.59
N ALA A 45 19.63 -35.71 13.11
CA ALA A 45 20.14 -34.34 13.06
C ALA A 45 20.35 -33.85 11.61
N ALA A 46 20.87 -34.72 10.73
CA ALA A 46 21.06 -34.41 9.32
C ALA A 46 19.73 -34.14 8.59
N ILE A 47 18.69 -34.95 8.85
CA ILE A 47 17.35 -34.73 8.29
C ILE A 47 16.83 -33.36 8.71
N ILE A 48 16.88 -33.04 10.01
CA ILE A 48 16.38 -31.77 10.55
C ILE A 48 17.13 -30.58 9.93
N ALA A 49 18.45 -30.66 9.84
CA ALA A 49 19.27 -29.61 9.25
C ALA A 49 18.94 -29.38 7.77
N ILE A 50 18.79 -30.46 6.98
CA ILE A 50 18.41 -30.37 5.57
C ILE A 50 17.01 -29.78 5.43
N THR A 51 16.05 -30.21 6.26
CA THR A 51 14.69 -29.67 6.23
C THR A 51 14.68 -28.18 6.55
N GLY A 52 15.40 -27.74 7.60
CA GLY A 52 15.45 -26.33 8.00
C GLY A 52 16.07 -25.40 6.95
N VAL A 53 17.08 -25.87 6.21
CA VAL A 53 17.66 -25.11 5.09
C VAL A 53 16.73 -25.11 3.87
N SER A 54 16.02 -26.20 3.62
CA SER A 54 15.13 -26.33 2.45
C SER A 54 13.80 -25.58 2.60
N THR A 55 13.31 -25.40 3.82
CA THR A 55 12.04 -24.69 4.12
C THR A 55 12.28 -23.26 4.59
N GLY A 56 13.45 -22.68 4.30
CA GLY A 56 13.77 -21.31 4.70
C GLY A 56 12.60 -20.38 4.38
N CYS A 57 11.99 -19.81 5.42
CA CYS A 57 10.94 -18.81 5.22
C CYS A 57 11.52 -17.75 4.29
N PRO A 58 10.88 -17.45 3.15
CA PRO A 58 11.30 -16.30 2.37
C PRO A 58 11.29 -15.11 3.32
N PRO A 59 12.34 -14.26 3.32
CA PRO A 59 12.33 -13.06 4.14
C PRO A 59 11.03 -12.32 3.82
N VAL A 60 10.28 -11.96 4.86
CA VAL A 60 9.13 -11.07 4.70
C VAL A 60 9.72 -9.76 4.21
N VAL A 61 9.68 -9.54 2.90
CA VAL A 61 10.02 -8.26 2.30
C VAL A 61 8.88 -7.32 2.71
N THR A 62 9.11 -6.55 3.77
CA THR A 62 8.27 -5.40 4.06
C THR A 62 8.65 -4.33 3.03
N CYS A 63 7.95 -4.30 1.90
CA CYS A 63 8.01 -3.15 1.01
C CYS A 63 7.58 -1.94 1.84
N TYR A 64 8.49 -0.97 2.01
CA TYR A 64 8.08 0.34 2.53
C TYR A 64 7.13 0.94 1.51
N ASP A 65 5.89 1.18 1.93
CA ASP A 65 4.97 1.98 1.15
C ASP A 65 5.45 3.44 1.27
N PRO A 66 5.91 4.08 0.18
CA PRO A 66 6.29 5.48 0.25
C PRO A 66 5.09 6.31 0.71
N MET A 67 5.35 7.39 1.45
CA MET A 67 4.31 8.32 1.88
C MET A 67 3.57 8.87 0.64
N PRO A 68 2.23 8.84 0.61
CA PRO A 68 1.46 9.32 -0.52
C PRO A 68 1.74 10.80 -0.77
N GLN A 69 2.13 11.12 -2.01
CA GLN A 69 2.37 12.49 -2.45
C GLN A 69 1.05 13.20 -2.76
N ASN A 70 1.03 14.53 -2.59
CA ASN A 70 -0.13 15.37 -2.84
C ASN A 70 -1.40 14.95 -2.08
N SER A 71 -1.27 14.55 -0.83
CA SER A 71 -2.43 14.15 -0.02
C SER A 71 -3.16 15.39 0.49
N PHE A 72 -4.33 15.68 -0.07
CA PHE A 72 -5.20 16.79 0.35
C PHE A 72 -6.13 16.35 1.49
N GLN A 73 -6.06 17.05 2.61
CA GLN A 73 -6.90 16.84 3.78
C GLN A 73 -7.72 18.11 4.04
N PHE A 74 -9.04 17.99 4.00
CA PHE A 74 -9.96 19.12 4.25
C PHE A 74 -10.31 19.22 5.74
N ASP A 75 -10.44 20.45 6.23
CA ASP A 75 -10.80 20.70 7.63
C ASP A 75 -12.26 20.33 7.93
N SER A 76 -13.16 20.44 6.94
CA SER A 76 -14.61 20.24 7.05
C SER A 76 -15.11 18.94 6.43
N ILE A 77 -14.48 17.80 6.77
CA ILE A 77 -14.87 16.48 6.24
C ILE A 77 -15.90 15.74 7.11
N ASP A 78 -16.93 15.17 6.49
CA ASP A 78 -17.79 14.14 7.08
C ASP A 78 -17.12 12.78 6.98
N TYR A 79 -16.78 12.16 8.10
CA TYR A 79 -16.20 10.81 8.08
C TYR A 79 -17.25 9.71 7.80
N ASN A 80 -18.55 10.00 7.88
CA ASN A 80 -19.58 8.98 7.59
C ASN A 80 -19.76 8.77 6.08
N ASP A 81 -19.60 9.82 5.26
CA ASP A 81 -19.79 9.77 3.80
C ASP A 81 -18.58 10.27 3.01
N TYR A 82 -17.45 10.52 3.69
CA TYR A 82 -16.22 11.05 3.10
C TYR A 82 -16.49 12.26 2.17
N SER A 83 -17.29 13.20 2.67
CA SER A 83 -17.73 14.39 1.92
C SER A 83 -17.32 15.68 2.59
N VAL A 84 -16.86 16.66 1.81
CA VAL A 84 -16.62 18.03 2.27
C VAL A 84 -17.92 18.82 2.21
N PHE A 85 -18.14 19.71 3.17
CA PHE A 85 -19.31 20.60 3.19
C PHE A 85 -18.96 22.05 2.95
N ALA A 86 -19.83 22.74 2.21
CA ALA A 86 -19.88 24.20 2.12
C ALA A 86 -21.32 24.66 2.40
N ASP A 87 -21.49 25.74 3.17
CA ASP A 87 -22.79 26.37 3.46
C ASP A 87 -22.89 27.66 2.63
N LEU A 88 -23.40 27.55 1.40
CA LEU A 88 -23.43 28.70 0.49
C LEU A 88 -24.74 29.49 0.69
N PRO A 89 -24.70 30.83 0.62
CA PRO A 89 -23.56 31.69 0.29
C PRO A 89 -22.72 32.13 1.49
N ASN A 90 -23.00 31.62 2.70
CA ASN A 90 -22.42 32.11 3.96
C ASN A 90 -20.94 31.75 4.13
N ASP A 91 -20.53 30.61 3.57
CA ASP A 91 -19.19 30.06 3.65
C ASP A 91 -18.78 29.44 2.31
N SER A 92 -18.11 30.26 1.49
CA SER A 92 -17.63 29.87 0.18
C SER A 92 -16.17 29.43 0.18
N VAL A 93 -15.53 29.26 1.35
CA VAL A 93 -14.11 28.99 1.43
C VAL A 93 -13.87 27.62 2.08
N LEU A 94 -13.39 26.67 1.28
CA LEU A 94 -12.91 25.40 1.81
C LEU A 94 -11.44 25.54 2.20
N THR A 95 -11.08 25.06 3.38
CA THR A 95 -9.70 25.05 3.87
C THR A 95 -9.23 23.64 4.16
N GLY A 96 -7.91 23.48 4.21
CA GLY A 96 -7.28 22.22 4.54
C GLY A 96 -5.77 22.28 4.48
N THR A 97 -5.16 21.10 4.49
CA THR A 97 -3.71 20.90 4.39
C THR A 97 -3.38 19.93 3.26
N VAL A 98 -2.38 20.25 2.44
CA VAL A 98 -1.76 19.32 1.49
C VAL A 98 -0.43 18.81 2.03
N MET A 99 -0.19 17.50 1.91
CA MET A 99 1.08 16.86 2.31
C MET A 99 1.89 16.46 1.08
N GLU A 100 3.20 16.65 1.16
CA GLU A 100 4.19 16.38 0.09
C GLU A 100 3.72 16.89 -1.28
N PRO A 101 3.41 18.19 -1.41
CA PRO A 101 3.02 18.78 -2.68
C PRO A 101 4.17 18.67 -3.67
N THR A 102 3.89 18.11 -4.84
CA THR A 102 4.89 17.94 -5.91
C THR A 102 4.80 19.03 -6.98
N TYR A 103 3.71 19.80 -6.97
CA TYR A 103 3.45 20.87 -7.93
C TYR A 103 3.40 22.23 -7.24
N ASN A 104 3.89 23.25 -7.92
CA ASN A 104 3.91 24.62 -7.41
C ASN A 104 2.53 25.29 -7.45
N GLN A 105 1.59 24.74 -8.22
CA GLN A 105 0.25 25.29 -8.43
C GLN A 105 -0.74 24.15 -8.68
N TYR A 106 -1.95 24.31 -8.14
CA TYR A 106 -3.07 23.40 -8.34
C TYR A 106 -4.32 24.19 -8.75
N GLN A 107 -5.19 23.51 -9.48
CA GLN A 107 -6.51 24.00 -9.83
C GLN A 107 -7.56 23.04 -9.30
N PHE A 108 -8.77 23.54 -9.07
CA PHE A 108 -9.92 22.71 -8.73
C PHE A 108 -10.99 22.80 -9.81
N LYS A 109 -11.80 21.75 -9.91
CA LYS A 109 -13.01 21.69 -10.72
C LYS A 109 -14.13 21.12 -9.85
N VAL A 110 -15.29 21.75 -9.90
CA VAL A 110 -16.53 21.25 -9.31
C VAL A 110 -17.43 20.80 -10.45
N SER A 111 -17.85 19.54 -10.44
CA SER A 111 -18.71 18.98 -11.48
C SER A 111 -19.94 18.30 -10.89
N THR A 112 -21.03 18.25 -11.66
CA THR A 112 -22.17 17.39 -11.32
C THR A 112 -21.80 15.91 -11.44
N THR A 113 -22.69 15.02 -10.98
CA THR A 113 -22.54 13.56 -11.18
C THR A 113 -22.47 13.15 -12.65
N ASP A 114 -23.00 13.98 -13.55
CA ASP A 114 -22.97 13.77 -15.01
C ASP A 114 -21.76 14.45 -15.67
N SER A 115 -20.75 14.83 -14.88
CA SER A 115 -19.51 15.48 -15.32
C SER A 115 -19.70 16.85 -15.98
N GLN A 116 -20.83 17.54 -15.73
CA GLN A 116 -20.98 18.93 -16.16
C GLN A 116 -20.20 19.84 -15.22
N LEU A 117 -19.32 20.67 -15.77
CA LEU A 117 -18.55 21.65 -14.99
C LEU A 117 -19.48 22.74 -14.44
N VAL A 118 -19.42 22.94 -13.13
CA VAL A 118 -20.22 23.90 -12.38
C VAL A 118 -19.36 25.05 -11.87
N ASP A 119 -18.14 24.74 -11.42
CA ASP A 119 -17.19 25.74 -10.94
C ASP A 119 -15.74 25.29 -11.19
N HIS A 120 -14.83 26.24 -11.21
CA HIS A 120 -13.39 25.98 -11.35
C HIS A 120 -12.57 27.17 -10.86
N GLY A 121 -11.34 26.91 -10.47
CA GLY A 121 -10.43 27.96 -10.04
C GLY A 121 -9.10 27.42 -9.60
N MET A 122 -8.32 28.27 -8.93
CA MET A 122 -7.03 27.88 -8.35
C MET A 122 -7.21 27.43 -6.90
N VAL A 123 -6.41 26.45 -6.50
CA VAL A 123 -6.16 26.20 -5.09
C VAL A 123 -5.03 27.12 -4.65
N GLU A 124 -5.27 27.92 -3.62
CA GLU A 124 -4.30 28.92 -3.16
C GLU A 124 -3.63 28.40 -1.88
N ALA A 125 -2.29 28.41 -1.86
CA ALA A 125 -1.56 28.25 -0.61
C ALA A 125 -1.82 29.45 0.30
N VAL A 126 -2.02 29.23 1.59
CA VAL A 126 -2.34 30.30 2.56
C VAL A 126 -1.18 31.29 2.71
N ASP A 127 0.07 30.82 2.61
CA ASP A 127 1.28 31.65 2.61
C ASP A 127 1.73 32.06 1.19
N GLY A 128 0.96 31.68 0.16
CA GLY A 128 1.12 32.12 -1.22
C GLY A 128 1.96 31.22 -2.12
N SER A 129 2.64 30.19 -1.59
CA SER A 129 3.43 29.24 -2.40
C SER A 129 3.30 27.82 -1.88
N PHE A 130 3.40 26.82 -2.77
CA PHE A 130 3.54 25.42 -2.38
C PHE A 130 5.02 24.98 -2.41
N ASP A 131 5.80 25.26 -1.35
CA ASP A 131 7.25 25.06 -1.20
C ASP A 131 7.73 24.21 0.01
N LYS A 132 6.83 23.68 0.83
CA LYS A 132 7.09 22.86 2.03
C LYS A 132 6.45 21.48 1.90
N SER A 133 6.90 20.54 2.73
CA SER A 133 6.33 19.19 2.81
C SER A 133 4.89 19.15 3.35
N THR A 134 4.38 20.24 3.92
CA THR A 134 3.02 20.32 4.45
C THR A 134 2.55 21.77 4.41
N GLU A 135 1.41 22.02 3.77
CA GLU A 135 0.92 23.37 3.48
C GLU A 135 -0.57 23.53 3.65
N ALA A 136 -0.95 24.63 4.30
CA ALA A 136 -2.34 25.04 4.37
C ALA A 136 -2.79 25.62 3.02
N PHE A 137 -3.97 25.24 2.58
CA PHE A 137 -4.57 25.74 1.34
C PHE A 137 -5.97 26.29 1.57
N LYS A 138 -6.45 27.07 0.61
CA LYS A 138 -7.84 27.52 0.49
C LYS A 138 -8.36 27.37 -0.93
N ILE A 139 -9.65 27.04 -1.03
CA ILE A 139 -10.41 26.97 -2.28
C ILE A 139 -11.62 27.89 -2.09
N THR A 140 -11.74 28.88 -2.97
CA THR A 140 -12.91 29.78 -2.97
C THR A 140 -13.89 29.31 -4.02
N LEU A 141 -15.03 28.80 -3.56
CA LEU A 141 -16.15 28.39 -4.40
C LEU A 141 -16.95 29.60 -4.88
N ASN A 142 -17.58 29.47 -6.04
CA ASN A 142 -18.60 30.42 -6.49
C ASN A 142 -19.83 30.35 -5.57
N SER A 143 -20.26 31.50 -5.04
CA SER A 143 -21.39 31.58 -4.11
C SER A 143 -22.76 31.36 -4.75
N GLN A 144 -22.83 31.24 -6.08
CA GLN A 144 -24.05 31.03 -6.85
C GLN A 144 -24.30 29.56 -7.24
N ILE A 145 -23.55 28.62 -6.67
CA ILE A 145 -23.78 27.19 -6.93
C ILE A 145 -25.02 26.75 -6.13
N ASP A 146 -25.94 26.06 -6.81
CA ASP A 146 -27.15 25.53 -6.17
C ASP A 146 -26.82 24.50 -5.08
N THR A 147 -27.70 24.38 -4.09
CA THR A 147 -27.66 23.34 -3.07
C THR A 147 -27.70 21.96 -3.74
N GLY A 148 -26.76 21.07 -3.38
CA GLY A 148 -26.65 19.78 -4.06
C GLY A 148 -25.41 18.96 -3.71
N CYS A 149 -25.25 17.83 -4.40
CA CYS A 149 -24.08 16.98 -4.33
C CYS A 149 -23.26 17.09 -5.62
N TYR A 150 -21.98 17.36 -5.47
CA TYR A 150 -21.03 17.59 -6.55
C TYR A 150 -19.77 16.76 -6.33
N LEU A 151 -18.95 16.67 -7.38
CA LEU A 151 -17.60 16.13 -7.33
C LEU A 151 -16.61 17.29 -7.35
N LEU A 152 -15.77 17.38 -6.32
CA LEU A 152 -14.63 18.29 -6.27
C LEU A 152 -13.37 17.51 -6.66
N SER A 153 -12.78 17.90 -7.79
CA SER A 153 -11.53 17.34 -8.30
C SER A 153 -10.42 18.38 -8.16
N ILE A 154 -9.27 17.98 -7.62
CA ILE A 154 -8.04 18.79 -7.58
C ILE A 154 -7.05 18.23 -8.58
N LEU A 155 -6.47 19.11 -9.40
CA LEU A 155 -5.54 18.77 -10.47
C LEU A 155 -4.30 19.68 -10.38
N PRO A 156 -3.13 19.22 -10.83
CA PRO A 156 -1.99 20.11 -11.00
C PRO A 156 -2.33 21.18 -12.04
N TYR A 157 -2.00 22.43 -11.74
CA TYR A 157 -2.16 23.49 -12.74
C TYR A 157 -0.97 23.43 -13.70
N GLN A 158 -1.26 23.26 -14.98
CA GLN A 158 -0.24 23.27 -16.02
C GLN A 158 -0.66 24.14 -17.20
N ARG A 159 0.31 24.90 -17.73
CA ARG A 159 0.10 25.82 -18.84
C ARG A 159 0.12 25.13 -20.22
N THR A 160 0.54 23.87 -20.28
CA THR A 160 0.81 23.13 -21.52
C THR A 160 -0.02 21.85 -21.61
N ALA A 161 -0.62 21.62 -22.78
CA ALA A 161 -1.62 20.58 -23.04
C ALA A 161 -1.08 19.13 -23.18
N ASP A 162 0.19 18.88 -22.88
CA ASP A 162 0.88 17.62 -23.21
C ASP A 162 1.00 16.61 -22.05
N ILE A 163 0.46 16.93 -20.86
CA ILE A 163 0.38 15.99 -19.74
C ILE A 163 -1.10 15.65 -19.49
N PRO A 164 -1.46 14.36 -19.36
CA PRO A 164 -2.84 13.99 -19.08
C PRO A 164 -3.33 14.68 -17.81
N GLU A 165 -4.56 15.20 -17.82
CA GLU A 165 -5.23 15.71 -16.63
C GLU A 165 -5.41 14.55 -15.62
N TYR A 166 -4.38 14.29 -14.81
CA TYR A 166 -4.48 13.35 -13.72
C TYR A 166 -5.06 14.08 -12.50
N GLU A 167 -6.24 13.63 -12.07
CA GLU A 167 -6.85 14.07 -10.82
C GLU A 167 -5.99 13.57 -9.66
N VAL A 168 -5.50 14.52 -8.87
CA VAL A 168 -4.67 14.26 -7.70
C VAL A 168 -5.54 13.89 -6.51
N GLN A 169 -6.72 14.51 -6.43
CA GLN A 169 -7.72 14.21 -5.41
C GLN A 169 -9.10 14.35 -6.02
N ASN A 170 -9.98 13.39 -5.68
CA ASN A 170 -11.41 13.48 -5.92
C ASN A 170 -12.14 13.32 -4.60
N ILE A 171 -13.08 14.21 -4.32
CA ILE A 171 -13.90 14.14 -3.10
C ILE A 171 -15.32 14.61 -3.38
N ARG A 172 -16.29 14.04 -2.66
CA ARG A 172 -17.67 14.50 -2.72
C ARG A 172 -17.76 15.86 -2.04
N LEU A 173 -18.39 16.81 -2.71
CA LEU A 173 -18.72 18.13 -2.16
C LEU A 173 -20.23 18.21 -1.99
N LYS A 174 -20.68 18.54 -0.77
CA LYS A 174 -22.08 18.80 -0.46
C LYS A 174 -22.26 20.27 -0.16
N ILE A 175 -23.04 20.92 -1.01
CA ILE A 175 -23.42 22.31 -0.83
C ILE A 175 -24.78 22.31 -0.16
N LYS A 176 -24.90 22.98 0.98
CA LYS A 176 -26.13 23.19 1.72
C LYS A 176 -26.59 24.62 1.55
#